data_AF-A0A240CDF6-F1
#
_entry.id   AF-A0A240CDF6-F1
#
_cell.length_a   1.000
_cell.length_b   1.000
_cell.length_c   1.000
_cell.angle_alpha   90.00
_cell.angle_beta   90.00
_cell.angle_gamma   90.00
#
_symmetry.space_group_name_H-M   'P 1'
#
loop_
_entity.id
_entity.type
_entity.pdbx_description
1 polymer ?
#
loop_
_entity_poly.entity_id
_entity_poly.type
_entity_poly.pdbx_seq_one_letter_code
_entity_poly.pdbx_strand_id
1 'polypeptide(L)'
;MKCSVSLLAGTLLAVSFSSSAMAPDAQEVGYNIEARGAAPVVAQLAKAGQLHAVEDSIRLGDDGWIALAPKLANGGNAGFTSGIKSALSSALVYNPAAVLHALNQGNNLPINDICTAPPEVQGDTAITSFRQRATHALSTVRVGDLGAPRDACMAALKG
;
A
#
# COMPACT_ATOMS: atom_id res chain seq x y z
N MET A 1 31.79 -48.49 -50.08
CA MET A 1 31.88 -47.15 -49.48
C MET A 1 31.08 -47.16 -48.18
N LYS A 2 31.70 -46.84 -47.04
CA LYS A 2 31.10 -46.87 -45.70
C LYS A 2 30.80 -45.43 -45.28
N CYS A 3 29.54 -45.08 -45.06
CA CYS A 3 29.13 -43.80 -44.49
C CYS A 3 29.09 -43.93 -42.97
N SER A 4 30.00 -43.22 -42.29
CA SER A 4 29.98 -43.06 -40.84
C SER A 4 29.13 -41.84 -40.51
N VAL A 5 28.02 -42.05 -39.80
CA VAL A 5 27.21 -40.97 -39.22
C VAL A 5 27.71 -40.73 -37.80
N SER A 6 28.36 -39.60 -37.57
CA SER A 6 28.73 -39.14 -36.23
C SER A 6 27.57 -38.36 -35.63
N LEU A 7 26.93 -38.94 -34.62
CA LEU A 7 25.91 -38.29 -33.80
C LEU A 7 26.59 -37.36 -32.78
N LEU A 8 26.51 -36.05 -33.00
CA LEU A 8 26.91 -35.03 -32.03
C LEU A 8 25.75 -34.78 -31.06
N ALA A 9 25.88 -35.31 -29.85
CA ALA A 9 24.98 -35.01 -28.74
C ALA A 9 25.29 -33.61 -28.18
N GLY A 10 24.51 -32.60 -28.59
CA GLY A 10 24.55 -31.26 -28.00
C GLY A 10 23.74 -31.20 -26.72
N THR A 11 24.38 -31.08 -25.57
CA THR A 11 23.74 -30.79 -24.28
C THR A 11 23.24 -29.34 -24.27
N LEU A 12 21.92 -29.15 -24.40
CA LEU A 12 21.25 -27.87 -24.18
C LEU A 12 21.20 -27.56 -22.67
N LEU A 13 22.03 -26.62 -22.23
CA LEU A 13 21.91 -26.00 -20.91
C LEU A 13 20.66 -25.09 -20.91
N ALA A 14 19.57 -25.59 -20.33
CA ALA A 14 18.39 -24.77 -20.05
C ALA A 14 18.73 -23.80 -18.90
N VAL A 15 18.98 -22.54 -19.24
CA VAL A 15 19.13 -21.46 -18.25
C VAL A 15 17.72 -21.07 -17.80
N SER A 16 17.32 -21.54 -16.62
CA SER A 16 16.07 -21.14 -15.99
C SER A 16 16.22 -19.72 -15.46
N PHE A 17 15.66 -18.74 -16.16
CA PHE A 17 15.51 -17.39 -15.62
C PHE A 17 14.38 -17.41 -14.61
N SER A 18 14.71 -17.34 -13.32
CA SER A 18 13.72 -17.01 -12.30
C SER A 18 13.27 -15.57 -12.54
N SER A 19 12.10 -15.39 -13.16
CA SER A 19 11.47 -14.08 -13.23
C SER A 19 11.06 -13.67 -11.82
N SER A 20 11.92 -12.92 -11.14
CA SER A 20 11.53 -12.16 -9.96
C SER A 20 10.44 -11.19 -10.41
N ALA A 21 9.22 -11.36 -9.92
CA ALA A 21 8.19 -10.35 -10.10
C ALA A 21 8.72 -9.06 -9.46
N MET A 22 9.07 -8.08 -10.29
CA MET A 22 9.48 -6.77 -9.80
C MET A 22 8.33 -6.21 -8.95
N ALA A 23 8.67 -5.57 -7.84
CA ALA A 23 7.68 -4.85 -7.04
C ALA A 23 6.96 -3.83 -7.96
N PRO A 24 5.64 -3.64 -7.80
CA PRO A 24 4.94 -2.64 -8.58
C PRO A 24 5.54 -1.26 -8.29
N ASP A 25 5.54 -0.39 -9.30
CA ASP A 25 5.97 1.00 -9.18
C ASP A 25 4.75 1.91 -9.00
N ALA A 26 4.77 2.78 -8.00
CA ALA A 26 3.65 3.65 -7.69
C ALA A 26 3.32 4.60 -8.85
N GLN A 27 4.33 5.16 -9.51
CA GLN A 27 4.13 6.09 -10.61
C GLN A 27 3.46 5.40 -11.80
N GLU A 28 3.96 4.21 -12.17
CA GLU A 28 3.38 3.40 -13.24
C GLU A 28 1.93 2.99 -12.92
N VAL A 29 1.66 2.55 -11.68
CA VAL A 29 0.30 2.24 -11.26
C VAL A 29 -0.59 3.47 -11.31
N GLY A 30 -0.10 4.62 -10.86
CA GLY A 30 -0.81 5.90 -10.96
C GLY A 30 -1.19 6.24 -12.41
N TYR A 31 -0.24 6.17 -13.34
CA TYR A 31 -0.51 6.40 -14.77
C TYR A 31 -1.56 5.44 -15.33
N ASN A 32 -1.48 4.17 -14.95
CA ASN A 32 -2.45 3.17 -15.37
C ASN A 32 -3.84 3.44 -14.79
N ILE A 33 -3.94 3.92 -13.54
CA ILE A 33 -5.21 4.30 -12.92
C ILE A 33 -5.84 5.48 -13.67
N GLU A 34 -5.06 6.49 -14.05
CA GLU A 34 -5.57 7.62 -14.85
C GLU A 34 -6.01 7.17 -16.24
N ALA A 35 -5.26 6.27 -16.88
CA ALA A 35 -5.53 5.85 -18.25
C ALA A 35 -6.74 4.92 -18.39
N ARG A 36 -6.93 3.98 -17.45
CA ARG A 36 -7.96 2.93 -17.56
C ARG A 36 -8.87 2.78 -16.34
N GLY A 37 -8.70 3.60 -15.32
CA GLY A 37 -9.47 3.55 -14.08
C GLY A 37 -8.88 2.59 -13.03
N ALA A 38 -9.26 2.80 -11.77
CA ALA A 38 -8.68 2.06 -10.64
C ALA A 38 -9.06 0.57 -10.61
N ALA A 39 -10.32 0.23 -10.87
CA ALA A 39 -10.80 -1.16 -10.78
C ALA A 39 -10.03 -2.16 -11.68
N PRO A 40 -9.83 -1.91 -12.99
CA PRO A 40 -9.05 -2.84 -13.82
C PRO A 40 -7.57 -2.90 -13.42
N VAL A 41 -7.00 -1.83 -12.86
CA VAL A 41 -5.63 -1.84 -12.36
C VAL A 41 -5.51 -2.69 -11.10
N VAL A 42 -6.43 -2.55 -10.15
CA VAL A 42 -6.47 -3.40 -8.95
C VAL A 42 -6.66 -4.87 -9.33
N ALA A 43 -7.53 -5.17 -10.29
CA ALA A 43 -7.71 -6.54 -10.79
C ALA A 43 -6.42 -7.12 -11.40
N GLN A 44 -5.63 -6.30 -12.10
CA GLN A 44 -4.34 -6.71 -12.64
C GLN A 44 -3.30 -6.97 -11.54
N LEU A 45 -3.21 -6.07 -10.55
CA LEU A 45 -2.34 -6.24 -9.38
C LEU A 45 -2.72 -7.51 -8.61
N ALA A 46 -4.02 -7.79 -8.47
CA ALA A 46 -4.53 -9.02 -7.86
C ALA A 46 -4.09 -10.27 -8.63
N LYS A 47 -4.26 -10.26 -9.96
CA LYS A 47 -3.81 -11.36 -10.82
C LYS A 47 -2.30 -11.59 -10.75
N ALA A 48 -1.53 -10.53 -10.55
CA ALA A 48 -0.08 -10.59 -10.38
C ALA A 48 0.38 -10.95 -8.95
N GLY A 49 -0.55 -11.09 -7.99
CA GLY A 49 -0.21 -11.35 -6.58
C GLY A 49 0.45 -10.17 -5.86
N GLN A 50 0.27 -8.94 -6.36
CA GLN A 50 1.00 -7.75 -5.91
C GLN A 50 0.24 -6.88 -4.90
N LEU A 51 -1.02 -7.21 -4.57
CA LEU A 51 -1.81 -6.39 -3.64
C LEU A 51 -1.15 -6.24 -2.27
N HIS A 52 -0.53 -7.30 -1.76
CA HIS A 52 0.15 -7.24 -0.48
C HIS A 52 1.39 -6.33 -0.52
N ALA A 53 2.15 -6.33 -1.63
CA ALA A 53 3.28 -5.43 -1.78
C ALA A 53 2.85 -3.96 -1.81
N VAL A 54 1.67 -3.67 -2.38
CA VAL A 54 1.06 -2.34 -2.34
C VAL A 54 0.67 -1.94 -0.92
N GLU A 55 -0.05 -2.81 -0.19
CA GLU A 55 -0.42 -2.58 1.21
C GLU A 55 0.83 -2.36 2.09
N ASP A 56 1.88 -3.14 1.88
CA ASP A 56 3.14 -3.03 2.60
C ASP A 56 3.85 -1.70 2.35
N SER A 57 3.85 -1.24 1.10
CA SER A 57 4.45 0.05 0.75
C SER A 57 3.69 1.21 1.41
N ILE A 58 2.35 1.16 1.43
CA ILE A 58 1.52 2.13 2.16
C ILE A 58 1.84 2.07 3.65
N ARG A 59 1.84 0.86 4.23
CA ARG A 59 2.09 0.61 5.65
C ARG A 59 3.44 1.16 6.13
N LEU A 60 4.45 1.15 5.26
CA LEU A 60 5.78 1.68 5.51
C LEU A 60 5.91 3.20 5.29
N GLY A 61 4.84 3.88 4.91
CA GLY A 61 4.84 5.33 4.79
C GLY A 61 5.22 5.87 3.41
N ASP A 62 5.22 5.05 2.36
CA ASP A 62 5.60 5.50 1.01
C ASP A 62 4.62 6.56 0.47
N ASP A 63 5.14 7.74 0.17
CA ASP A 63 4.36 8.91 -0.27
C ASP A 63 3.53 8.62 -1.54
N GLY A 64 4.14 7.96 -2.53
CA GLY A 64 3.49 7.68 -3.81
C GLY A 64 2.35 6.69 -3.65
N TRP A 65 2.58 5.62 -2.89
CA TRP A 65 1.55 4.63 -2.60
C TRP A 65 0.42 5.15 -1.72
N ILE A 66 0.73 5.98 -0.71
CA ILE A 66 -0.29 6.64 0.12
C ILE A 66 -1.16 7.56 -0.73
N ALA A 67 -0.58 8.34 -1.64
CA ALA A 67 -1.33 9.22 -2.54
C ALA A 67 -2.30 8.45 -3.46
N LEU A 68 -2.00 7.19 -3.80
CA LEU A 68 -2.87 6.34 -4.60
C LEU A 68 -3.93 5.60 -3.79
N ALA A 69 -3.77 5.49 -2.47
CA ALA A 69 -4.63 4.71 -1.60
C ALA A 69 -6.14 5.01 -1.77
N PRO A 70 -6.61 6.27 -1.92
CA PRO A 70 -8.03 6.55 -2.15
C PRO A 70 -8.56 5.92 -3.44
N LYS A 71 -7.79 6.00 -4.54
CA LYS A 71 -8.18 5.44 -5.83
C LYS A 71 -8.16 3.92 -5.78
N LEU A 72 -7.13 3.34 -5.18
CA LEU A 72 -6.98 1.90 -5.00
C LEU A 72 -8.11 1.31 -4.15
N ALA A 73 -8.45 1.97 -3.03
CA ALA A 73 -9.56 1.59 -2.17
C ALA A 73 -10.92 1.61 -2.90
N ASN A 74 -11.12 2.59 -3.80
CA ASN A 74 -12.34 2.71 -4.62
C ASN A 74 -12.42 1.66 -5.74
N GLY A 75 -11.28 1.25 -6.29
CA GLY A 75 -11.20 0.23 -7.33
C GLY A 75 -11.16 -1.21 -6.81
N GLY A 76 -10.92 -1.38 -5.52
CA GLY A 76 -10.77 -2.69 -4.86
C GLY A 76 -12.07 -3.38 -4.48
N ASN A 77 -11.95 -4.64 -4.09
CA ASN A 77 -13.00 -5.34 -3.35
C ASN A 77 -12.91 -4.99 -1.85
N ALA A 78 -13.93 -5.35 -1.07
CA ALA A 78 -13.99 -5.02 0.35
C ALA A 78 -12.77 -5.48 1.16
N GLY A 79 -12.21 -6.65 0.84
CA GLY A 79 -11.02 -7.18 1.51
C GLY A 79 -9.79 -6.30 1.29
N PHE A 80 -9.49 -5.97 0.03
CA PHE A 80 -8.40 -5.07 -0.31
C PHE A 80 -8.61 -3.66 0.24
N THR A 81 -9.83 -3.14 0.17
CA THR A 81 -10.17 -1.84 0.78
C THR A 81 -9.91 -1.85 2.29
N SER A 82 -10.23 -2.94 2.99
CA SER A 82 -9.91 -3.10 4.42
C SER A 82 -8.39 -3.18 4.67
N GLY A 83 -7.64 -3.85 3.80
CA GLY A 83 -6.18 -3.89 3.84
C GLY A 83 -5.55 -2.51 3.67
N ILE A 84 -6.03 -1.73 2.70
CA ILE A 84 -5.62 -0.33 2.50
C ILE A 84 -5.90 0.52 3.74
N LYS A 85 -7.07 0.36 4.38
CA LYS A 85 -7.41 1.08 5.61
C LYS A 85 -6.42 0.75 6.74
N SER A 86 -6.17 -0.54 6.97
CA SER A 86 -5.19 -1.01 7.96
C SER A 86 -3.77 -0.48 7.68
N ALA A 87 -3.35 -0.51 6.41
CA ALA A 87 -2.05 0.00 6.00
C ALA A 87 -1.93 1.51 6.26
N LEU A 88 -2.95 2.30 5.93
CA LEU A 88 -2.97 3.74 6.20
C LEU A 88 -2.96 4.06 7.71
N SER A 89 -3.66 3.28 8.54
CA SER A 89 -3.57 3.41 10.00
C SER A 89 -2.14 3.20 10.48
N SER A 90 -1.47 2.14 10.00
CA SER A 90 -0.07 1.88 10.33
C SER A 90 0.85 3.02 9.89
N ALA A 91 0.60 3.58 8.70
CA ALA A 91 1.38 4.64 8.10
C ALA A 91 1.37 5.96 8.90
N LEU A 92 0.39 6.18 9.80
CA LEU A 92 0.34 7.37 10.67
C LEU A 92 1.62 7.57 11.50
N VAL A 93 2.31 6.48 11.85
CA VAL A 93 3.56 6.54 12.63
C VAL A 93 4.76 6.94 11.76
N TYR A 94 4.72 6.65 10.46
CA TYR A 94 5.84 6.83 9.54
C TYR A 94 5.71 8.10 8.71
N ASN A 95 4.50 8.39 8.22
CA ASN A 95 4.23 9.50 7.32
C ASN A 95 2.81 10.08 7.52
N PRO A 96 2.57 10.75 8.67
CA PRO A 96 1.26 11.28 9.00
C PRO A 96 0.75 12.34 8.02
N ALA A 97 1.64 13.16 7.44
CA ALA A 97 1.23 14.22 6.52
C ALA A 97 0.62 13.65 5.22
N ALA A 98 1.28 12.66 4.62
CA ALA A 98 0.76 12.00 3.42
C ALA A 98 -0.58 11.31 3.69
N VAL A 99 -0.72 10.62 4.83
CA VAL A 99 -1.98 9.97 5.21
C VAL A 99 -3.09 11.01 5.31
N LEU A 100 -2.88 12.13 6.03
CA LEU A 100 -3.90 13.17 6.16
C LEU A 100 -4.30 13.78 4.80
N HIS A 101 -3.35 13.94 3.87
CA HIS A 101 -3.67 14.37 2.51
C HIS A 101 -4.56 13.36 1.78
N ALA A 102 -4.29 12.06 1.90
CA ALA A 102 -5.09 11.01 1.28
C ALA A 102 -6.54 10.97 1.81
N LEU A 103 -6.74 11.23 3.12
CA LEU A 103 -8.08 11.27 3.73
C LEU A 103 -8.94 12.42 3.21
N ASN A 104 -8.33 13.55 2.86
CA ASN A 104 -9.04 14.71 2.33
C ASN A 104 -9.59 14.50 0.90
N GLN A 105 -9.24 13.40 0.23
CA GLN A 105 -9.50 13.19 -1.20
C GLN A 105 -10.61 12.18 -1.53
N GLY A 106 -11.25 11.51 -0.55
CA GLY A 106 -12.26 10.50 -0.89
C GLY A 106 -13.17 10.03 0.24
N ASN A 107 -14.38 9.59 -0.14
CA ASN A 107 -15.43 9.17 0.79
C ASN A 107 -15.24 7.76 1.39
N ASN A 108 -14.41 6.90 0.79
CA ASN A 108 -14.24 5.50 1.21
C ASN A 108 -13.14 5.29 2.28
N LEU A 109 -12.45 6.36 2.66
CA LEU A 109 -11.42 6.37 3.71
C LEU A 109 -11.85 7.32 4.83
N PRO A 110 -12.96 7.04 5.54
CA PRO A 110 -13.41 7.91 6.60
C PRO A 110 -12.37 7.95 7.72
N ILE A 111 -12.18 9.13 8.31
CA ILE A 111 -11.11 9.38 9.27
C ILE A 111 -11.10 8.38 10.44
N ASN A 112 -12.26 7.95 10.92
CA ASN A 112 -12.37 7.01 12.05
C ASN A 112 -11.91 5.59 11.72
N ASP A 113 -11.96 5.19 10.45
CA ASP A 113 -11.49 3.88 10.02
C ASP A 113 -9.96 3.86 9.87
N ILE A 114 -9.32 5.04 9.78
CA ILE A 114 -7.89 5.20 9.55
C ILE A 114 -7.16 5.66 10.82
N CYS A 115 -7.70 6.64 11.52
CA CYS A 115 -7.14 7.21 12.74
C CYS A 115 -7.47 6.36 13.98
N THR A 116 -7.12 5.08 13.90
CA THR A 116 -7.30 4.05 14.92
C THR A 116 -6.13 3.07 14.88
N ALA A 117 -6.02 2.19 15.89
CA ALA A 117 -5.04 1.12 15.85
C ALA A 117 -5.43 0.09 14.76
N PRO A 118 -4.51 -0.30 13.87
CA PRO A 118 -4.81 -1.29 12.84
C PRO A 118 -5.02 -2.69 13.46
N PRO A 119 -5.78 -3.60 12.82
CA PRO A 119 -6.16 -4.91 13.38
C PRO A 119 -4.99 -5.82 13.79
N GLU A 120 -3.81 -5.62 13.22
CA GLU A 120 -2.60 -6.38 13.55
C GLU A 120 -1.95 -5.91 14.86
N VAL A 121 -2.30 -4.71 15.35
CA VAL A 121 -1.87 -4.18 16.65
C VAL A 121 -2.85 -4.63 17.72
N GLN A 122 -2.50 -5.72 18.42
CA GLN A 122 -3.37 -6.36 19.40
C GLN A 122 -2.83 -6.26 20.83
N GLY A 123 -3.75 -6.16 21.79
CA GLY A 123 -3.45 -6.05 23.21
C GLY A 123 -3.26 -4.60 23.69
N ASP A 124 -3.73 -4.33 24.90
CA ASP A 124 -3.86 -2.97 25.44
C ASP A 124 -2.55 -2.17 25.42
N THR A 125 -1.43 -2.84 25.73
CA THR A 125 -0.10 -2.20 25.72
C THR A 125 0.35 -1.82 24.31
N ALA A 126 0.13 -2.71 23.33
CA ALA A 126 0.52 -2.43 21.94
C ALA A 126 -0.36 -1.35 21.33
N ILE A 127 -1.68 -1.39 21.60
CA ILE A 127 -2.64 -0.36 21.17
C ILE A 127 -2.28 1.00 21.79
N THR A 128 -2.00 1.04 23.09
CA THR A 128 -1.57 2.27 23.77
C THR A 128 -0.28 2.82 23.18
N SER A 129 0.71 1.95 22.95
CA SER A 129 1.99 2.34 22.35
C SER A 129 1.81 2.87 20.93
N PHE A 130 0.96 2.23 20.13
CA PHE A 130 0.63 2.72 18.79
C PHE A 130 -0.02 4.10 18.84
N ARG A 131 -1.06 4.29 19.67
CA ARG A 131 -1.76 5.58 19.82
C ARG A 131 -0.78 6.69 20.22
N GLN A 132 0.13 6.42 21.15
CA GLN A 132 1.16 7.39 21.56
C GLN A 132 2.09 7.76 20.40
N ARG A 133 2.63 6.78 19.67
CA ARG A 133 3.53 7.03 18.53
C ARG A 133 2.82 7.77 17.40
N ALA A 134 1.61 7.36 17.02
CA ALA A 134 0.82 8.00 15.98
C ALA A 134 0.45 9.43 16.36
N THR A 135 0.02 9.66 17.61
CA THR A 135 -0.28 11.01 18.13
C THR A 135 0.96 11.89 18.11
N HIS A 136 2.12 11.37 18.51
CA HIS A 136 3.38 12.09 18.46
C HIS A 136 3.75 12.45 17.01
N ALA A 137 3.70 11.49 16.08
CA ALA A 137 3.98 11.73 14.67
C ALA A 137 3.04 12.81 14.09
N LEU A 138 1.73 12.71 14.34
CA LEU A 138 0.74 13.72 13.94
C LEU A 138 1.07 15.11 14.50
N SER A 139 1.56 15.21 15.74
CA SER A 139 1.92 16.52 16.34
C SER A 139 3.06 17.24 15.61
N THR A 140 3.88 16.52 14.84
CA THR A 140 4.98 17.10 14.04
C THR A 140 4.52 17.67 12.69
N VAL A 141 3.28 17.35 12.26
CA VAL A 141 2.71 17.87 11.01
C VAL A 141 2.50 19.38 11.13
N ARG A 142 3.12 20.13 10.22
CA ARG A 142 3.02 21.60 10.18
C ARG A 142 1.57 22.05 10.02
N VAL A 143 1.20 23.07 10.78
CA VAL A 143 -0.13 23.67 10.73
C VAL A 143 -0.23 24.52 9.45
N GLY A 144 -0.96 23.99 8.49
CA GLY A 144 -1.46 24.67 7.29
C GLY A 144 -2.85 24.10 6.99
N ASP A 145 -3.10 23.71 5.75
CA ASP A 145 -4.36 23.07 5.35
C ASP A 145 -4.60 21.71 6.05
N LEU A 146 -3.58 21.14 6.71
CA LEU A 146 -3.67 19.90 7.48
C LEU A 146 -4.05 20.09 8.96
N GLY A 147 -4.23 21.32 9.45
CA GLY A 147 -4.50 21.56 10.87
C GLY A 147 -5.77 20.84 11.37
N ALA A 148 -6.91 21.09 10.71
CA ALA A 148 -8.17 20.46 11.05
C ALA A 148 -8.17 18.92 10.94
N PRO A 149 -7.72 18.29 9.83
CA PRO A 149 -7.70 16.83 9.75
C PRO A 149 -6.72 16.20 10.73
N ARG A 150 -5.58 16.84 11.04
CA ARG A 150 -4.67 16.39 12.10
C ARG A 150 -5.36 16.34 13.45
N ASP A 151 -6.02 17.43 13.84
CA ASP A 151 -6.65 17.54 15.15
C ASP A 151 -7.80 16.52 15.30
N ALA A 152 -8.59 16.33 14.23
CA ALA A 152 -9.62 15.30 14.18
C ALA A 152 -9.04 13.87 14.28
N CYS A 153 -7.92 13.60 13.60
CA CYS A 153 -7.25 12.30 13.67
C CYS A 153 -6.68 12.02 15.07
N MET A 154 -6.06 13.02 15.70
CA MET A 154 -5.59 12.92 17.08
C MET A 154 -6.74 12.75 18.08
N ALA A 155 -7.91 13.33 17.82
CA ALA A 155 -9.09 13.11 18.64
C ALA A 155 -9.62 11.68 18.50
N ALA A 156 -9.68 11.15 17.28
CA ALA A 156 -10.09 9.77 17.01
C ALA A 156 -9.17 8.74 17.70
N LEU A 157 -7.85 8.97 17.73
CA LEU A 157 -6.90 8.09 18.40
C LEU A 157 -7.04 8.04 19.93
N LYS A 158 -7.74 9.00 20.55
CA LYS A 158 -7.96 9.06 22.01
C LYS A 158 -9.22 8.30 22.45
N GLY A 159 -10.17 8.07 21.55
CA GLY A 159 -11.35 7.22 21.76
C GLY A 159 -10.97 5.76 21.70
#